data_AF-A0A7C1G3N1-F1
#
_entry.id   AF-A0A7C1G3N1-F1
#
_cell.length_a   1.000
_cell.length_b   1.000
_cell.length_c   1.000
_cell.angle_alpha   90.00
_cell.angle_beta   90.00
_cell.angle_gamma   90.00
#
_symmetry.space_group_name_H-M   'P 1'
#
loop_
_entity.id
_entity.type
_entity.pdbx_description
1 polymer ?
#
loop_
_entity_poly.entity_id
_entity_poly.type
_entity_poly.pdbx_seq_one_letter_code
_entity_poly.pdbx_strand_id
1 'polypeptide(L)'
;MPEAEAPYLIVREGQLAGQRWSITGDTVLIGREADCDIVLPERQVSRHHLRIFRQDSGYYAEDLHSKNGTYLNGQPLVGVQRLQDGDELQIALCVKMAFIGSEATLPLGQVPTLQPPRRLRLDAEAHAVFILGREIEPLSAQQFRLLELLYRREGRIVTREEIVAAVWPEAVSTGVSEQAIDALVRRLRERLAEADPEHNYVITVRGHGFRLDNPAWRGA
;
A
#
# COMPACT_ATOMS: atom_id res chain seq x y z
N MET A 1 -12.07 10.39 32.52
CA MET A 1 -11.40 9.30 31.77
C MET A 1 -12.06 9.30 30.40
N PRO A 2 -11.37 9.60 29.28
CA PRO A 2 -11.99 9.44 27.98
C PRO A 2 -12.23 7.95 27.74
N GLU A 3 -13.45 7.57 27.39
CA GLU A 3 -13.78 6.22 26.92
C GLU A 3 -12.92 5.92 25.69
N ALA A 4 -12.28 4.76 25.63
CA ALA A 4 -11.56 4.34 24.43
C ALA A 4 -12.58 4.29 23.28
N GLU A 5 -12.49 5.21 22.33
CA GLU A 5 -13.43 5.31 21.21
C GLU A 5 -13.38 4.02 20.41
N ALA A 6 -14.52 3.31 20.26
CA ALA A 6 -14.59 2.08 19.48
C ALA A 6 -14.06 2.31 18.05
N PRO A 7 -13.36 1.32 17.45
CA PRO A 7 -12.83 1.48 16.11
C PRO A 7 -13.96 1.74 15.12
N TYR A 8 -13.68 2.47 14.06
CA TYR A 8 -14.71 2.86 13.09
C TYR A 8 -14.19 2.85 11.67
N LEU A 9 -15.12 2.70 10.72
CA LEU A 9 -14.87 2.92 9.30
C LEU A 9 -15.35 4.31 8.92
N ILE A 10 -14.60 5.00 8.07
CA ILE A 10 -15.01 6.27 7.44
C ILE A 10 -14.91 6.17 5.92
N VAL A 11 -15.98 6.47 5.20
CA VAL A 11 -15.96 6.48 3.72
C VAL A 11 -15.22 7.73 3.25
N ARG A 12 -14.18 7.52 2.44
CA ARG A 12 -13.38 8.56 1.79
C ARG A 12 -13.90 8.88 0.39
N GLU A 13 -14.32 7.85 -0.36
CA GLU A 13 -14.82 7.98 -1.73
C GLU A 13 -16.08 7.11 -1.93
N GLY A 14 -17.05 7.61 -2.70
CA GLY A 14 -18.32 6.95 -3.00
C GLY A 14 -19.55 7.80 -2.64
N GLN A 15 -20.76 7.29 -2.87
CA GLN A 15 -22.02 8.01 -2.56
C GLN A 15 -22.18 8.38 -1.08
N LEU A 16 -21.54 7.62 -0.19
CA LEU A 16 -21.63 7.80 1.26
C LEU A 16 -20.40 8.52 1.85
N ALA A 17 -19.66 9.29 1.05
CA ALA A 17 -18.46 10.00 1.51
C ALA A 17 -18.70 10.83 2.77
N GLY A 18 -17.82 10.68 3.76
CA GLY A 18 -17.93 11.31 5.08
C GLY A 18 -18.78 10.54 6.09
N GLN A 19 -19.53 9.51 5.68
CA GLN A 19 -20.25 8.66 6.62
C GLN A 19 -19.29 7.77 7.41
N ARG A 20 -19.62 7.55 8.68
CA ARG A 20 -18.85 6.74 9.63
C ARG A 20 -19.70 5.67 10.30
N TRP A 21 -19.11 4.49 10.52
CA TRP A 21 -19.73 3.39 11.26
C TRP A 21 -18.78 2.89 12.33
N SER A 22 -19.25 2.85 13.57
CA SER A 22 -18.52 2.19 14.66
C SER A 22 -18.60 0.67 14.51
N ILE A 23 -17.47 0.00 14.72
CA ILE A 23 -17.35 -1.46 14.75
C ILE A 23 -17.51 -1.89 16.21
N THR A 24 -18.72 -2.26 16.60
CA THR A 24 -19.07 -2.60 17.99
C THR A 24 -19.32 -4.09 18.21
N GLY A 25 -19.53 -4.87 17.14
CA GLY A 25 -19.77 -6.32 17.18
C GLY A 25 -18.53 -7.17 16.86
N ASP A 26 -18.61 -8.47 17.18
CA ASP A 26 -17.56 -9.45 16.86
C ASP A 26 -17.41 -9.70 15.35
N THR A 27 -18.45 -9.44 14.57
CA THR A 27 -18.42 -9.47 13.12
C THR A 27 -19.34 -8.38 12.59
N VAL A 28 -18.87 -7.66 11.57
CA VAL A 28 -19.57 -6.63 10.81
C VAL A 28 -19.58 -7.08 9.36
N LEU A 29 -20.75 -7.33 8.83
CA LEU A 29 -20.99 -7.70 7.45
C LEU A 29 -21.21 -6.43 6.61
N ILE A 30 -20.47 -6.33 5.50
CA ILE A 30 -20.57 -5.20 4.57
C ILE A 30 -21.03 -5.72 3.22
N GLY A 31 -22.05 -5.09 2.67
CA GLY A 31 -22.63 -5.51 1.40
C GLY A 31 -23.77 -4.62 0.95
N ARG A 32 -24.43 -4.99 -0.15
CA ARG A 32 -25.53 -4.22 -0.72
C ARG A 32 -26.89 -4.56 -0.13
N GLU A 33 -27.07 -5.77 0.40
CA GLU A 33 -28.36 -6.18 0.94
C GLU A 33 -28.62 -5.57 2.32
N ALA A 34 -29.90 -5.43 2.65
CA ALA A 34 -30.35 -4.79 3.89
C ALA A 34 -30.09 -5.62 5.16
N ASP A 35 -29.67 -6.87 5.01
CA ASP A 35 -29.26 -7.76 6.10
C ASP A 35 -27.78 -7.58 6.49
N CYS A 36 -27.04 -6.69 5.83
CA CYS A 36 -25.68 -6.31 6.21
C CYS A 36 -25.70 -5.25 7.32
N ASP A 37 -24.73 -5.30 8.22
CA ASP A 37 -24.53 -4.28 9.26
C ASP A 37 -24.16 -2.92 8.64
N ILE A 38 -23.37 -2.95 7.57
CA ILE A 38 -23.04 -1.77 6.76
C ILE A 38 -23.57 -2.00 5.34
N VAL A 39 -24.64 -1.25 5.02
CA VAL A 39 -25.30 -1.32 3.72
C VAL A 39 -24.68 -0.29 2.78
N LEU A 40 -24.08 -0.78 1.69
CA LEU A 40 -23.56 0.02 0.58
C LEU A 40 -24.49 -0.20 -0.63
N PRO A 41 -25.43 0.73 -0.93
CA PRO A 41 -26.49 0.55 -1.93
C PRO A 41 -25.98 0.69 -3.39
N GLU A 42 -24.78 0.19 -3.68
CA GLU A 42 -24.09 0.30 -4.95
C GLU A 42 -24.21 -0.99 -5.75
N ARG A 43 -24.72 -0.92 -7.00
CA ARG A 43 -24.92 -2.11 -7.85
C ARG A 43 -23.66 -2.96 -8.06
N GLN A 44 -22.49 -2.34 -7.95
CA GLN A 44 -21.18 -2.99 -8.09
C GLN A 44 -20.75 -3.73 -6.82
N VAL A 45 -21.36 -3.43 -5.67
CA VAL A 45 -21.14 -4.13 -4.41
C VAL A 45 -21.97 -5.43 -4.40
N SER A 46 -21.37 -6.47 -3.84
CA SER A 46 -22.00 -7.79 -3.77
C SER A 46 -23.01 -7.80 -2.63
N ARG A 47 -23.95 -8.73 -2.66
CA ARG A 47 -25.01 -8.81 -1.65
C ARG A 47 -24.44 -8.88 -0.24
N HIS A 48 -23.52 -9.81 -0.05
CA HIS A 48 -22.58 -9.91 1.06
C HIS A 48 -21.18 -9.82 0.43
N HIS A 49 -20.45 -8.73 0.65
CA HIS A 49 -19.23 -8.44 -0.11
C HIS A 49 -17.98 -8.78 0.69
N LEU A 50 -17.89 -8.28 1.91
CA LEU A 50 -16.80 -8.60 2.82
C LEU A 50 -17.34 -8.63 4.25
N ARG A 51 -16.57 -9.25 5.14
CA ARG A 51 -16.79 -9.13 6.58
C ARG A 51 -15.54 -8.58 7.26
N ILE A 52 -15.76 -7.77 8.28
CA ILE A 52 -14.74 -7.42 9.25
C ILE A 52 -15.10 -8.13 10.55
N PHE A 53 -14.16 -8.83 11.17
CA PHE A 53 -14.42 -9.53 12.41
C PHE A 53 -13.30 -9.36 13.40
N ARG A 54 -13.66 -9.41 14.67
CA ARG A 54 -12.73 -9.30 15.79
C ARG A 54 -12.23 -10.69 16.16
N GLN A 55 -10.93 -10.80 16.34
CA GLN A 55 -10.27 -11.91 17.01
C GLN A 55 -9.50 -11.37 18.21
N ASP A 56 -8.95 -12.26 19.04
CA ASP A 56 -8.20 -11.89 20.26
C ASP A 56 -7.05 -10.90 19.99
N SER A 57 -6.49 -10.92 18.77
CA SER A 57 -5.34 -10.14 18.31
C SER A 57 -5.70 -8.86 17.52
N GLY A 58 -6.98 -8.55 17.31
CA GLY A 58 -7.43 -7.34 16.61
C GLY A 58 -8.54 -7.59 15.59
N TYR A 59 -8.66 -6.68 14.62
CA TYR A 59 -9.68 -6.75 13.57
C TYR A 59 -9.11 -7.33 12.28
N TYR A 60 -9.90 -8.13 11.59
CA TYR A 60 -9.54 -8.82 10.36
C TYR A 60 -10.62 -8.60 9.31
N ALA A 61 -10.22 -8.47 8.05
CA ALA A 61 -11.10 -8.40 6.90
C ALA A 61 -10.97 -9.65 6.04
N GLU A 62 -12.09 -10.09 5.47
CA GLU A 62 -12.16 -11.18 4.51
C GLU A 62 -13.18 -10.86 3.43
N ASP A 63 -12.77 -10.97 2.17
CA ASP A 63 -13.67 -10.90 1.02
C ASP A 63 -14.51 -12.18 0.93
N LEU A 64 -15.84 -12.03 0.77
CA LEU A 64 -16.79 -13.14 0.74
C LEU A 64 -17.07 -13.63 -0.68
N HIS A 65 -16.01 -13.79 -1.49
CA HIS A 65 -16.09 -14.14 -2.91
C HIS A 65 -16.89 -13.12 -3.71
N SER A 66 -16.61 -11.84 -3.47
CA SER A 66 -17.32 -10.76 -4.11
C SER A 66 -17.03 -10.72 -5.62
N LYS A 67 -18.01 -10.26 -6.41
CA LYS A 67 -17.90 -10.23 -7.87
C LYS A 67 -16.75 -9.34 -8.38
N ASN A 68 -16.52 -8.21 -7.72
CA ASN A 68 -15.58 -7.17 -8.16
C ASN A 68 -14.34 -7.06 -7.26
N GLY A 69 -14.24 -7.93 -6.25
CA GLY A 69 -13.14 -7.97 -5.30
C GLY A 69 -13.17 -6.84 -4.26
N THR A 70 -12.44 -7.10 -3.19
CA THR A 70 -12.03 -6.13 -2.17
C THR A 70 -10.53 -5.90 -2.29
N TYR A 71 -10.06 -4.68 -2.06
CA TYR A 71 -8.64 -4.33 -2.03
C TYR A 71 -8.30 -3.66 -0.71
N LEU A 72 -7.17 -4.05 -0.13
CA LEU A 72 -6.58 -3.46 1.08
C LEU A 72 -5.31 -2.71 0.66
N ASN A 73 -5.26 -1.41 0.89
CA ASN A 73 -4.14 -0.53 0.51
C ASN A 73 -3.73 -0.68 -0.97
N GLY A 74 -4.72 -0.78 -1.85
CA GLY A 74 -4.54 -0.95 -3.30
C GLY A 74 -4.13 -2.35 -3.77
N GLN A 75 -3.96 -3.32 -2.87
CA GLN A 75 -3.69 -4.72 -3.21
C GLN A 75 -4.94 -5.59 -3.03
N PRO A 76 -5.19 -6.61 -3.87
CA PRO A 76 -6.32 -7.51 -3.70
C PRO A 76 -6.31 -8.16 -2.31
N LEU A 77 -7.44 -8.12 -1.62
CA LEU A 77 -7.62 -8.81 -0.34
C LEU A 77 -7.77 -10.32 -0.61
N VAL A 78 -6.72 -11.08 -0.32
CA VAL A 78 -6.70 -12.54 -0.50
C VAL A 78 -6.77 -13.20 0.87
N GLY A 79 -7.83 -13.98 1.08
CA GLY A 79 -8.11 -14.65 2.35
C GLY A 79 -8.39 -13.66 3.48
N VAL A 80 -8.13 -14.11 4.71
CA VAL A 80 -8.27 -13.31 5.92
C VAL A 80 -7.01 -12.47 6.13
N GLN A 81 -7.15 -11.14 6.28
CA GLN A 81 -6.03 -10.24 6.61
C GLN A 81 -6.35 -9.31 7.77
N ARG A 82 -5.34 -8.99 8.58
CA ARG A 82 -5.46 -8.09 9.74
C ARG A 82 -5.54 -6.64 9.27
N LEU A 83 -6.45 -5.87 9.87
CA LEU A 83 -6.57 -4.43 9.68
C LEU A 83 -5.72 -3.68 10.72
N GLN A 84 -5.05 -2.64 10.25
CA GLN A 84 -4.29 -1.68 11.04
C GLN A 84 -4.95 -0.31 10.97
N ASP A 85 -4.72 0.51 11.99
CA ASP A 85 -5.16 1.89 11.99
C ASP A 85 -4.65 2.63 10.73
N GLY A 86 -5.56 3.33 10.06
CA GLY A 86 -5.30 4.03 8.81
C GLY A 86 -5.43 3.20 7.54
N ASP A 87 -5.63 1.87 7.62
CA ASP A 87 -5.75 1.02 6.43
C ASP A 87 -6.93 1.45 5.54
N GLU A 88 -6.68 1.51 4.23
CA GLU A 88 -7.69 1.79 3.21
C GLU A 88 -8.28 0.49 2.66
N LEU A 89 -9.58 0.33 2.84
CA LEU A 89 -10.39 -0.72 2.21
C LEU A 89 -11.12 -0.13 1.00
N GLN A 90 -10.77 -0.60 -0.19
CA GLN A 90 -11.54 -0.37 -1.39
C GLN A 90 -12.48 -1.56 -1.64
N ILE A 91 -13.77 -1.26 -1.76
CA ILE A 91 -14.84 -2.24 -1.94
C ILE A 91 -15.36 -2.09 -3.37
N ALA A 92 -15.27 -3.17 -4.15
CA ALA A 92 -15.45 -3.13 -5.59
C ALA A 92 -14.59 -2.03 -6.24
N LEU A 93 -15.17 -1.29 -7.20
CA LEU A 93 -14.51 -0.20 -7.91
C LEU A 93 -15.10 1.18 -7.56
N CYS A 94 -15.90 1.27 -6.49
CA CYS A 94 -16.76 2.44 -6.26
C CYS A 94 -16.79 3.00 -4.84
N VAL A 95 -16.27 2.26 -3.84
CA VAL A 95 -16.25 2.75 -2.45
C VAL A 95 -14.85 2.58 -1.88
N LYS A 96 -14.31 3.62 -1.25
CA LYS A 96 -13.10 3.54 -0.41
C LYS A 96 -13.41 3.98 0.99
N MET A 97 -12.93 3.21 1.96
CA MET A 97 -13.14 3.45 3.39
C MET A 97 -11.79 3.35 4.10
N ALA A 98 -11.57 4.17 5.12
CA ALA A 98 -10.43 4.01 6.02
C ALA A 98 -10.90 3.35 7.32
N PHE A 99 -10.12 2.38 7.82
CA PHE A 99 -10.27 1.81 9.15
C PHE A 99 -9.50 2.65 10.16
N ILE A 100 -10.17 3.10 11.21
CA ILE A 100 -9.56 3.81 12.33
C ILE A 100 -9.65 2.93 13.57
N GLY A 101 -8.50 2.51 14.06
CA GLY A 101 -8.32 1.69 15.24
C GLY A 101 -8.60 2.46 16.54
N SER A 102 -9.02 1.71 17.55
CA SER A 102 -9.10 2.16 18.94
C SER A 102 -7.82 1.69 19.64
N GLU A 103 -6.79 2.51 19.76
CA GLU A 103 -5.53 2.02 20.34
C GLU A 103 -5.66 1.69 21.85
N ALA A 104 -5.50 0.40 22.21
CA ALA A 104 -4.71 -0.13 23.34
C ALA A 104 -5.30 -1.41 23.97
N THR A 105 -4.99 -2.57 23.41
CA THR A 105 -4.59 -3.73 24.22
C THR A 105 -3.66 -4.57 23.36
N LEU A 106 -2.36 -4.32 23.46
CA LEU A 106 -1.37 -5.21 22.88
C LEU A 106 -1.38 -6.51 23.71
N PRO A 107 -1.80 -7.68 23.18
CA PRO A 107 -1.43 -8.91 23.83
C PRO A 107 0.10 -9.05 23.75
N LEU A 108 0.76 -9.05 24.91
CA LEU A 108 2.14 -9.52 25.04
C LEU A 108 2.17 -10.96 24.50
N GLY A 109 2.70 -11.16 23.29
CA GLY A 109 2.90 -12.51 22.74
C GLY A 109 2.63 -12.68 21.24
N GLN A 110 2.08 -11.69 20.54
CA GLN A 110 2.00 -11.73 19.08
C GLN A 110 2.44 -10.38 18.51
N VAL A 111 3.70 -10.34 18.06
CA VAL A 111 4.15 -9.36 17.08
C VAL A 111 3.12 -9.41 15.95
N PRO A 112 2.53 -8.28 15.51
CA PRO A 112 1.76 -8.26 14.28
C PRO A 112 2.59 -8.98 13.24
N THR A 113 2.01 -9.88 12.45
CA THR A 113 2.58 -10.14 11.14
C THR A 113 2.46 -8.84 10.35
N LEU A 114 3.38 -7.92 10.63
CA LEU A 114 3.95 -7.01 9.67
C LEU A 114 4.07 -7.85 8.41
N GLN A 115 3.61 -7.34 7.26
CA GLN A 115 4.24 -7.79 6.03
C GLN A 115 5.74 -7.79 6.33
N PRO A 116 6.43 -8.94 6.20
CA PRO A 116 7.81 -9.05 6.65
C PRO A 116 8.52 -7.83 6.08
N PRO A 117 9.13 -7.00 6.95
CA PRO A 117 9.49 -5.64 6.61
C PRO A 117 10.19 -5.66 5.25
N ARG A 118 9.77 -4.85 4.30
CA ARG A 118 10.40 -4.90 2.97
C ARG A 118 11.86 -4.49 3.12
N ARG A 119 12.78 -5.09 2.34
CA ARG A 119 14.20 -4.73 2.43
C ARG A 119 14.42 -3.24 2.14
N LEU A 120 13.63 -2.66 1.24
CA LEU A 120 13.62 -1.22 0.95
C LEU A 120 12.30 -0.59 1.41
N ARG A 121 12.39 0.53 2.13
CA ARG A 121 11.25 1.41 2.48
C ARG A 121 11.57 2.83 2.04
N LEU A 122 10.54 3.57 1.67
CA LEU A 122 10.64 4.97 1.27
C LEU A 122 9.61 5.78 2.04
N ASP A 123 10.04 6.93 2.57
CA ASP A 123 9.21 7.96 3.17
C ASP A 123 9.16 9.16 2.22
N ALA A 124 8.00 9.37 1.59
CA ALA A 124 7.80 10.42 0.60
C ALA A 124 7.72 11.81 1.24
N GLU A 125 7.26 11.93 2.48
CA GLU A 125 7.14 13.22 3.17
C GLU A 125 8.50 13.69 3.65
N ALA A 126 9.27 12.78 4.26
CA ALA A 126 10.60 13.07 4.77
C ALA A 126 11.70 13.03 3.69
N HIS A 127 11.39 12.61 2.46
CA HIS A 127 12.36 12.31 1.40
C HIS A 127 13.47 11.34 1.87
N ALA A 128 13.11 10.40 2.73
CA ALA A 128 14.05 9.47 3.36
C ALA A 128 13.89 8.06 2.76
N VAL A 129 15.01 7.35 2.62
CA VAL A 129 15.04 5.98 2.09
C VAL A 129 15.72 5.10 3.11
N PHE A 130 15.09 3.97 3.42
CA PHE A 130 15.60 3.00 4.39
C PHE A 130 15.84 1.67 3.70
N ILE A 131 17.02 1.10 3.92
CA ILE A 131 17.40 -0.23 3.42
C ILE A 131 17.83 -1.09 4.61
N LEU A 132 17.25 -2.29 4.72
CA LEU A 132 17.45 -3.20 5.86
C LEU A 132 17.19 -2.50 7.21
N GLY A 133 16.21 -1.58 7.23
CA GLY A 133 15.86 -0.78 8.41
C GLY A 133 16.78 0.41 8.71
N ARG A 134 17.87 0.62 7.95
CA ARG A 134 18.81 1.73 8.12
C ARG A 134 18.53 2.82 7.10
N GLU A 135 18.48 4.08 7.55
CA GLU A 135 18.42 5.22 6.63
C GLU A 135 19.73 5.31 5.83
N ILE A 136 19.61 5.50 4.52
CA ILE A 136 20.76 5.69 3.63
C ILE A 136 21.04 7.18 3.43
N GLU A 137 22.20 7.50 2.85
CA GLU A 137 22.48 8.88 2.47
C GLU A 137 21.40 9.44 1.53
N PRO A 138 21.02 10.72 1.67
CA PRO A 138 20.00 11.34 0.84
C PRO A 138 20.28 11.19 -0.65
N LEU A 139 19.30 10.66 -1.38
CA LEU A 139 19.37 10.56 -2.84
C LEU A 139 19.20 11.94 -3.48
N SER A 140 19.78 12.14 -4.66
CA SER A 140 19.48 13.35 -5.44
C SER A 140 18.00 13.38 -5.84
N ALA A 141 17.43 14.57 -6.09
CA ALA A 141 16.02 14.71 -6.44
C ALA A 141 15.57 13.82 -7.62
N GLN A 142 16.42 13.65 -8.63
CA GLN A 142 16.15 12.77 -9.77
C GLN A 142 16.17 11.28 -9.39
N GLN A 143 17.11 10.87 -8.53
CA GLN A 143 17.22 9.49 -8.04
C GLN A 143 16.04 9.14 -7.13
N PHE A 144 15.66 10.06 -6.24
CA PHE A 144 14.52 9.88 -5.35
C PHE A 144 13.21 9.73 -6.14
N ARG A 145 12.94 10.62 -7.10
CA ARG A 145 11.74 10.53 -7.96
C ARG A 145 11.67 9.22 -8.74
N LEU A 146 12.80 8.74 -9.27
CA LEU A 146 12.86 7.45 -9.95
C LEU A 146 12.51 6.30 -8.99
N LEU A 147 13.10 6.31 -7.79
CA LEU A 147 12.85 5.28 -6.78
C LEU A 147 11.41 5.32 -6.27
N GLU A 148 10.87 6.51 -6.02
CA GLU A 148 9.47 6.72 -5.61
C GLU A 148 8.49 6.18 -6.65
N LEU A 149 8.72 6.46 -7.94
CA LEU A 149 7.89 5.94 -9.02
C LEU A 149 7.91 4.40 -9.05
N LEU A 150 9.10 3.80 -8.94
CA LEU A 150 9.30 2.36 -8.90
C LEU A 150 8.66 1.72 -7.65
N TYR A 151 8.71 2.42 -6.51
CA TYR A 151 8.15 1.98 -5.23
C TYR A 151 6.62 2.03 -5.23
N ARG A 152 6.02 3.13 -5.72
CA ARG A 152 4.56 3.24 -5.85
C ARG A 152 3.97 2.22 -6.83
N ARG A 153 4.78 1.77 -7.80
CA ARG A 153 4.40 0.75 -8.80
C ARG A 153 5.11 -0.58 -8.57
N GLU A 154 5.32 -0.95 -7.31
CA GLU A 154 6.00 -2.20 -6.96
C GLU A 154 5.41 -3.41 -7.71
N GLY A 155 6.29 -4.25 -8.27
CA GLY A 155 5.90 -5.45 -9.03
C GLY A 155 5.48 -5.19 -10.48
N ARG A 156 5.31 -3.93 -10.91
CA ARG A 156 4.99 -3.57 -12.31
C ARG A 156 6.23 -3.07 -13.05
N ILE A 157 6.19 -3.20 -14.38
CA ILE A 157 7.21 -2.63 -15.26
C ILE A 157 6.87 -1.15 -15.47
N VAL A 158 7.83 -0.28 -15.17
CA VAL A 158 7.78 1.15 -15.45
C VAL A 158 8.53 1.40 -16.75
N THR A 159 7.89 2.05 -17.72
CA THR A 159 8.48 2.29 -19.04
C THR A 159 9.45 3.47 -19.02
N ARG A 160 10.29 3.59 -20.06
CA ARG A 160 11.22 4.71 -20.21
C ARG A 160 10.48 6.05 -20.27
N GLU A 161 9.35 6.10 -20.98
CA GLU A 161 8.52 7.30 -21.10
C GLU A 161 7.97 7.76 -19.75
N GLU A 162 7.52 6.81 -18.92
CA GLU A 162 7.03 7.10 -17.57
C GLU A 162 8.13 7.62 -16.66
N ILE A 163 9.35 7.09 -16.79
CA ILE A 163 10.52 7.59 -16.06
C ILE A 163 10.83 9.02 -16.49
N VAL A 164 10.81 9.32 -17.79
CA VAL A 164 11.06 10.67 -18.29
C VAL A 164 10.04 11.65 -17.75
N ALA A 165 8.75 11.30 -17.80
CA ALA A 165 7.68 12.14 -17.29
C ALA A 165 7.79 12.43 -15.79
N ALA A 166 8.22 11.46 -14.98
CA ALA A 166 8.33 11.62 -13.53
C ALA A 166 9.62 12.34 -13.11
N VAL A 167 10.77 11.99 -13.71
CA VAL A 167 12.08 12.51 -13.30
C VAL A 167 12.35 13.87 -13.92
N TRP A 168 12.00 14.06 -15.20
CA TRP A 168 12.26 15.28 -15.97
C TRP A 168 10.96 15.84 -16.58
N PRO A 169 9.99 16.29 -15.75
CA PRO A 169 8.72 16.82 -16.25
C PRO A 169 8.90 18.01 -17.21
N GLU A 170 9.97 18.80 -17.04
CA GLU A 170 10.27 19.96 -17.89
C GLU A 170 11.01 19.61 -19.19
N ALA A 171 11.64 18.43 -19.27
CA ALA A 171 12.40 18.00 -20.45
C ALA A 171 11.62 17.02 -21.35
N VAL A 172 10.33 16.78 -21.04
CA VAL A 172 9.45 15.95 -21.87
C VAL A 172 9.33 16.52 -23.29
N SER A 173 9.37 17.85 -23.44
CA SER A 173 9.26 18.55 -24.73
C SER A 173 10.56 18.57 -25.54
N THR A 174 11.72 18.52 -24.88
CA THR A 174 13.04 18.53 -25.53
C THR A 174 13.60 17.14 -25.79
N GLY A 175 13.01 16.12 -25.15
CA GLY A 175 13.43 14.72 -25.27
C GLY A 175 14.65 14.42 -24.39
N VAL A 176 14.50 13.46 -23.48
CA VAL A 176 15.61 12.96 -22.67
C VAL A 176 16.24 11.76 -23.39
N SER A 177 17.56 11.75 -23.50
CA SER A 177 18.27 10.63 -24.14
C SER A 177 18.18 9.35 -23.29
N GLU A 178 18.11 8.19 -23.94
CA GLU A 178 18.11 6.90 -23.23
C GLU A 178 19.36 6.74 -22.35
N GLN A 179 20.49 7.28 -22.79
CA GLN A 179 21.74 7.29 -22.03
C GLN A 179 21.62 8.02 -20.69
N ALA A 180 20.80 9.07 -20.61
CA ALA A 180 20.57 9.79 -19.35
C ALA A 180 19.74 8.95 -18.36
N ILE A 181 18.74 8.21 -18.86
CA ILE A 181 17.94 7.27 -18.07
C ILE A 181 18.85 6.16 -17.54
N ASP A 182 19.65 5.54 -18.42
CA ASP A 182 20.55 4.46 -18.05
C ASP A 182 21.62 4.93 -17.06
N ALA A 183 22.16 6.14 -17.22
CA ALA A 183 23.09 6.74 -16.28
C ALA A 183 22.44 7.00 -14.90
N LEU A 184 21.20 7.47 -14.88
CA LEU A 184 20.45 7.69 -13.63
C LEU A 184 20.18 6.37 -12.91
N VAL A 185 19.70 5.35 -13.62
CA VAL A 185 19.45 4.01 -13.08
C VAL A 185 20.74 3.40 -12.54
N ARG A 186 21.86 3.53 -13.27
CA ARG A 186 23.17 3.06 -12.80
C ARG A 186 23.56 3.72 -11.48
N ARG A 187 23.48 5.04 -11.39
CA ARG A 187 23.83 5.79 -10.17
C ARG A 187 22.89 5.45 -9.00
N LEU A 188 21.60 5.24 -9.27
CA LEU A 188 20.65 4.80 -8.24
C LEU A 188 21.05 3.41 -7.73
N ARG A 189 21.34 2.45 -8.61
CA ARG A 189 21.79 1.11 -8.22
C ARG A 189 23.06 1.15 -7.38
N GLU A 190 24.04 1.96 -7.76
CA GLU A 190 25.27 2.13 -6.99
C GLU A 190 24.99 2.59 -5.57
N ARG A 191 24.11 3.58 -5.38
CA ARG A 191 23.72 4.02 -4.03
C ARG A 191 22.94 2.99 -3.23
N LEU A 192 22.02 2.25 -3.87
CA LEU A 192 21.31 1.17 -3.17
C LEU A 192 22.28 0.03 -2.79
N ALA A 193 23.26 -0.28 -3.65
CA ALA A 193 24.26 -1.32 -3.41
C ALA A 193 25.29 -0.95 -2.34
N GLU A 194 25.58 0.33 -2.12
CA GLU A 194 26.41 0.77 -0.98
C GLU A 194 25.76 0.41 0.38
N ALA A 195 24.45 0.45 0.45
CA ALA A 195 23.68 0.12 1.65
C ALA A 195 23.34 -1.37 1.76
N ASP A 196 23.11 -2.03 0.62
CA ASP A 196 22.85 -3.48 0.55
C ASP A 196 23.50 -4.10 -0.70
N PRO A 197 24.77 -4.52 -0.60
CA PRO A 197 25.51 -5.12 -1.71
C PRO A 197 24.94 -6.46 -2.19
N GLU A 198 24.13 -7.11 -1.33
CA GLU A 198 23.62 -8.47 -1.54
C GLU A 198 22.36 -8.50 -2.42
N HIS A 199 21.75 -7.34 -2.72
CA HIS A 199 20.49 -7.30 -3.47
C HIS A 199 20.41 -6.18 -4.52
N ASN A 200 20.00 -6.54 -5.73
CA ASN A 200 19.73 -5.58 -6.80
C ASN A 200 18.24 -5.22 -6.85
N TYR A 201 17.90 -4.04 -6.33
CA TYR A 201 16.53 -3.56 -6.24
C TYR A 201 15.91 -3.14 -7.57
N VAL A 202 16.71 -2.69 -8.54
CA VAL A 202 16.18 -2.15 -9.81
C VAL A 202 16.53 -3.11 -10.93
N ILE A 203 15.55 -3.86 -11.43
CA ILE A 203 15.73 -4.87 -12.48
C ILE A 203 15.43 -4.25 -13.85
N THR A 204 16.34 -4.42 -14.81
CA THR A 204 16.10 -4.03 -16.21
C THR A 204 15.32 -5.14 -16.91
N VAL A 205 14.15 -4.80 -17.45
CA VAL A 205 13.38 -5.67 -18.33
C VAL A 205 13.67 -5.23 -19.78
N ARG A 206 14.47 -6.04 -20.49
CA ARG A 206 14.95 -5.71 -21.84
C ARG A 206 13.78 -5.37 -22.77
N GLY A 207 13.88 -4.24 -23.46
CA GLY A 207 12.85 -3.75 -24.38
C GLY A 207 11.59 -3.14 -23.73
N HIS A 208 11.42 -3.21 -22.40
CA HIS A 208 10.17 -2.79 -21.74
C HIS A 208 10.38 -1.69 -20.70
N GLY A 209 11.48 -1.71 -19.94
CA GLY A 209 11.77 -0.70 -18.93
C GLY A 209 12.40 -1.27 -17.68
N PHE A 210 11.95 -0.81 -16.52
CA PHE A 210 12.54 -1.15 -15.23
C PHE A 210 11.46 -1.58 -14.22
N ARG A 211 11.81 -2.49 -13.32
CA ARG A 211 10.91 -2.99 -12.26
C ARG A 211 11.63 -2.94 -10.92
N LEU A 212 10.90 -2.58 -9.86
CA LEU A 212 11.39 -2.74 -8.49
C LEU A 212 11.27 -4.20 -8.04
N ASP A 213 12.36 -4.72 -7.51
CA ASP A 213 12.43 -6.01 -6.85
C ASP A 213 12.74 -5.79 -5.36
N ASN A 214 11.70 -5.80 -4.53
CA ASN A 214 11.80 -5.48 -3.12
C ASN A 214 11.28 -6.66 -2.27
N PRO A 215 12.10 -7.72 -2.10
CA PRO A 215 11.68 -8.88 -1.35
C PRO A 215 11.50 -8.55 0.13
N ALA A 216 10.77 -9.41 0.81
CA ALA A 216 10.66 -9.41 2.27
C ALA A 216 12.05 -9.48 2.92
N TRP A 217 12.35 -8.55 3.83
CA TRP A 217 13.47 -8.65 4.76
C TRP A 217 13.14 -9.72 5.79
N ARG A 218 13.81 -10.86 5.66
CA ARG A 218 13.84 -11.87 6.71
C ARG A 218 15.01 -11.51 7.60
N GLY A 219 14.75 -10.72 8.65
CA GLY A 219 15.76 -10.47 9.68
C GLY A 219 16.22 -11.78 10.30
N ALA A 220 17.53 -11.92 10.49
CA ALA A 220 18.14 -12.89 11.40
C ALA A 220 18.05 -12.39 12.84
#